data_AF-A0A2W0BB12-F1
#
_entry.id   AF-A0A2W0BB12-F1
#
_cell.length_a   1.000
_cell.length_b   1.000
_cell.length_c   1.000
_cell.angle_alpha   90.00
_cell.angle_beta   90.00
_cell.angle_gamma   90.00
#
_symmetry.space_group_name_H-M   'P 1'
#
loop_
_entity.id
_entity.type
_entity.pdbx_description
1 polymer ?
#
loop_
_entity_poly.entity_id
_entity_poly.type
_entity_poly.pdbx_seq_one_letter_code
_entity_poly.pdbx_strand_id
1 'polypeptide(L)'
;MNRSGRFLVVLAISASLTGVGCDRLRARDQLNKGVQSYRSAQYDLAIEHFKDAVRLDPNLSVARLYLATAYAQQCVPGVDTPENTRNCNQAIDEFKKQLEKNPGEIGSLKGIASLYFNMASGASKPEDKLKYLDQAKDFHAQVIKNDPSDPEAYYSVAVIDWTEAYKRRMDAKTAAGIRTDEPIKDKKLCSDIQGKNQQVVQEGIDDLNKAIELRKDYDDAMAYLNLLFREKADLECGDPDARKQDLATADDWVKKKMETKKAKAEKQQGPGGIVLDQPSANK
;
A
#
# COMPACT_ATOMS: atom_id res chain seq x y z
N MET A 1 -48.48 -67.92 28.21
CA MET A 1 -48.97 -67.24 27.00
C MET A 1 -48.57 -65.77 27.09
N ASN A 2 -47.74 -65.31 26.15
CA ASN A 2 -47.65 -63.98 25.49
C ASN A 2 -48.19 -62.74 26.25
N ARG A 3 -47.52 -61.57 26.33
CA ARG A 3 -46.47 -60.96 25.49
C ARG A 3 -45.92 -59.73 26.23
N SER A 4 -44.60 -59.59 26.29
CA SER A 4 -43.88 -58.42 26.78
C SER A 4 -43.75 -57.39 25.66
N GLY A 5 -44.40 -56.23 25.76
CA GLY A 5 -44.23 -55.11 24.83
C GLY A 5 -43.08 -54.20 25.26
N ARG A 6 -41.87 -54.44 24.72
CA ARG A 6 -40.74 -53.51 24.84
C ARG A 6 -40.84 -52.49 23.71
N PHE A 7 -41.12 -51.23 24.03
CA PHE A 7 -40.92 -50.11 23.12
C PHE A 7 -39.41 -49.89 22.93
N LEU A 8 -38.89 -50.23 21.75
CA LEU A 8 -37.56 -49.83 21.30
C LEU A 8 -37.65 -48.40 20.76
N VAL A 9 -37.14 -47.42 21.51
CA VAL A 9 -36.80 -46.10 20.97
C VAL A 9 -35.45 -46.24 20.27
N VAL A 10 -35.45 -46.30 18.94
CA VAL A 10 -34.23 -46.23 18.14
C VAL A 10 -33.86 -44.75 17.98
N LEU A 11 -32.85 -44.31 18.72
CA LEU A 11 -32.23 -43.00 18.52
C LEU A 11 -31.26 -43.13 17.32
N ALA A 12 -31.73 -42.77 16.13
CA ALA A 12 -30.89 -42.65 14.95
C ALA A 12 -30.07 -41.35 15.05
N ILE A 13 -28.88 -41.42 15.63
CA ILE A 13 -27.88 -40.35 15.53
C ILE A 13 -27.21 -40.49 14.17
N SER A 14 -27.77 -39.81 13.17
CA SER A 14 -27.16 -39.66 11.84
C SER A 14 -25.89 -38.81 11.99
N ALA A 15 -24.72 -39.46 11.96
CA ALA A 15 -23.42 -38.79 11.95
C ALA A 15 -23.15 -38.13 10.59
N SER A 16 -23.72 -36.94 10.37
CA SER A 16 -23.52 -36.11 9.18
C SER A 16 -22.20 -35.31 9.25
N LEU A 17 -21.05 -35.97 9.42
CA LEU A 17 -19.74 -35.32 9.56
C LEU A 17 -18.76 -35.60 8.41
N THR A 18 -19.13 -36.40 7.40
CA THR A 18 -18.20 -36.85 6.34
C THR A 18 -18.04 -35.87 5.18
N GLY A 19 -19.05 -35.03 4.88
CA GLY A 19 -19.00 -34.09 3.74
C GLY A 19 -18.00 -32.93 3.93
N VAL A 20 -18.01 -32.31 5.12
CA VAL A 20 -17.17 -31.13 5.43
C VAL A 20 -15.67 -31.46 5.40
N GLY A 21 -15.28 -32.68 5.76
CA GLY A 21 -13.88 -33.11 5.73
C GLY A 21 -13.31 -33.23 4.31
N CYS A 22 -14.11 -33.77 3.37
CA CYS A 22 -13.72 -33.91 1.98
C CYS A 22 -13.56 -32.56 1.28
N ASP A 23 -14.46 -31.61 1.55
CA ASP A 23 -14.40 -30.28 0.91
C ASP A 23 -13.20 -29.46 1.40
N ARG A 24 -12.82 -29.57 2.69
CA ARG A 24 -11.58 -28.95 3.20
C ARG A 24 -10.32 -29.51 2.55
N LEU A 25 -10.27 -30.83 2.29
CA LEU A 25 -9.13 -31.44 1.59
C LEU A 25 -9.06 -30.96 0.14
N ARG A 26 -10.20 -30.91 -0.56
CA ARG A 26 -10.27 -30.37 -1.92
C ARG A 26 -9.92 -28.88 -1.97
N ALA A 27 -10.34 -28.10 -0.98
CA ALA A 27 -10.00 -26.68 -0.88
C ALA A 27 -8.49 -26.46 -0.80
N ARG A 28 -7.79 -27.29 -0.01
CA ARG A 28 -6.32 -27.24 0.10
C ARG A 28 -5.61 -27.70 -1.18
N ASP A 29 -6.15 -28.71 -1.87
CA ASP A 29 -5.65 -29.12 -3.18
C ASP A 29 -5.78 -27.98 -4.21
N GLN A 30 -6.95 -27.34 -4.28
CA GLN A 30 -7.17 -26.17 -5.14
C GLN A 30 -6.25 -25.01 -4.77
N LEU A 31 -6.06 -24.73 -3.48
CA LEU A 31 -5.10 -23.74 -3.00
C LEU A 31 -3.68 -24.03 -3.52
N ASN A 32 -3.21 -25.27 -3.40
CA ASN A 32 -1.85 -25.64 -3.85
C ASN A 32 -1.69 -25.48 -5.36
N LYS A 33 -2.70 -25.88 -6.15
CA LYS A 33 -2.73 -25.66 -7.61
C LYS A 33 -2.69 -24.18 -7.95
N GLY A 34 -3.49 -23.36 -7.26
CA GLY A 34 -3.47 -21.91 -7.43
C GLY A 34 -2.11 -21.30 -7.11
N VAL A 35 -1.44 -21.73 -6.03
CA VAL A 35 -0.08 -21.27 -5.69
C VAL A 35 0.92 -21.64 -6.78
N GLN A 36 0.82 -22.83 -7.37
CA GLN A 36 1.67 -23.26 -8.48
C GLN A 36 1.47 -22.38 -9.74
N SER A 37 0.22 -22.13 -10.12
CA SER A 37 -0.12 -21.24 -11.24
C SER A 37 0.36 -19.81 -10.99
N TYR A 38 0.16 -19.28 -9.77
CA TYR A 38 0.60 -17.94 -9.38
C TYR A 38 2.12 -17.78 -9.51
N ARG A 39 2.89 -18.75 -8.98
CA ARG A 39 4.37 -18.76 -9.10
C ARG A 39 4.85 -18.84 -10.55
N SER A 40 4.02 -19.39 -11.43
CA SER A 40 4.28 -19.48 -12.87
C SER A 40 3.75 -18.27 -13.64
N ALA A 41 3.34 -17.20 -12.94
CA ALA A 41 2.71 -15.99 -13.48
C ALA A 41 1.42 -16.22 -14.29
N GLN A 42 0.78 -17.38 -14.12
CA GLN A 42 -0.51 -17.71 -14.74
C GLN A 42 -1.65 -17.22 -13.83
N TYR A 43 -1.81 -15.89 -13.72
CA TYR A 43 -2.70 -15.28 -12.73
C TYR A 43 -4.18 -15.63 -12.94
N ASP A 44 -4.67 -15.67 -14.18
CA ASP A 44 -6.06 -16.08 -14.47
C ASP A 44 -6.36 -17.49 -13.98
N LEU A 45 -5.45 -18.44 -14.25
CA LEU A 45 -5.59 -19.82 -13.79
C LEU A 45 -5.49 -19.92 -12.26
N ALA A 46 -4.58 -19.15 -11.66
CA ALA A 46 -4.45 -19.07 -10.21
C ALA A 46 -5.75 -18.57 -9.55
N ILE A 47 -6.37 -17.54 -10.13
CA ILE A 47 -7.64 -16.97 -9.66
C ILE A 47 -8.75 -18.02 -9.67
N GLU A 48 -8.90 -18.81 -10.74
CA GLU A 48 -9.93 -19.86 -10.78
C GLU A 48 -9.70 -20.93 -9.71
N HIS A 49 -8.45 -21.37 -9.52
CA HIS A 49 -8.10 -22.30 -8.44
C HIS A 49 -8.38 -21.72 -7.04
N PHE A 50 -8.03 -20.46 -6.79
CA PHE A 50 -8.30 -19.83 -5.50
C PHE A 50 -9.80 -19.58 -5.27
N LYS A 51 -10.58 -19.23 -6.30
CA LYS A 51 -12.05 -19.15 -6.21
C LYS A 51 -12.66 -20.49 -5.81
N ASP A 52 -12.19 -21.59 -6.41
CA ASP A 52 -12.65 -22.92 -6.04
C ASP A 52 -12.25 -23.28 -4.60
N ALA A 53 -11.04 -22.94 -4.16
CA ALA A 53 -10.62 -23.14 -2.78
C ALA A 53 -11.51 -22.38 -1.78
N VAL A 54 -11.82 -21.11 -2.06
CA VAL A 54 -12.70 -20.27 -1.23
C VAL A 54 -14.15 -20.77 -1.25
N ARG A 55 -14.63 -21.29 -2.38
CA ARG A 55 -15.97 -21.88 -2.50
C ARG A 55 -16.11 -23.17 -1.69
N LEU A 56 -15.08 -24.01 -1.70
CA LEU A 56 -15.04 -25.29 -0.97
C LEU A 56 -14.86 -25.11 0.54
N ASP A 57 -14.04 -24.14 0.96
CA ASP A 57 -13.88 -23.76 2.37
C ASP A 57 -13.85 -22.22 2.52
N PRO A 58 -15.01 -21.57 2.74
CA PRO A 58 -15.10 -20.12 2.92
C PRO A 58 -14.35 -19.57 4.15
N ASN A 59 -13.92 -20.46 5.06
CA ASN A 59 -13.14 -20.14 6.25
C ASN A 59 -11.63 -20.32 6.06
N LEU A 60 -11.19 -20.79 4.89
CA LEU A 60 -9.77 -20.90 4.55
C LEU A 60 -9.21 -19.51 4.20
N SER A 61 -8.93 -18.69 5.21
CA SER A 61 -8.45 -17.30 5.07
C SER A 61 -7.24 -17.17 4.14
N VAL A 62 -6.30 -18.12 4.20
CA VAL A 62 -5.13 -18.11 3.31
C VAL A 62 -5.52 -18.18 1.83
N ALA A 63 -6.54 -18.95 1.46
CA ALA A 63 -7.01 -19.02 0.07
C ALA A 63 -7.66 -17.70 -0.38
N ARG A 64 -8.37 -17.02 0.52
CA ARG A 64 -8.93 -15.69 0.23
C ARG A 64 -7.84 -14.64 0.04
N LEU A 65 -6.81 -14.65 0.89
CA LEU A 65 -5.66 -13.76 0.75
C LEU A 65 -4.91 -13.97 -0.58
N TYR A 66 -4.69 -15.24 -0.96
CA TYR A 66 -4.11 -15.57 -2.25
C TYR A 66 -4.99 -15.14 -3.43
N LEU A 67 -6.31 -15.31 -3.33
CA LEU A 67 -7.25 -14.82 -4.34
C LEU A 67 -7.15 -13.29 -4.49
N ALA A 68 -7.18 -12.55 -3.39
CA ALA A 68 -7.06 -11.10 -3.39
C ALA A 68 -5.73 -10.65 -4.00
N THR A 69 -4.63 -11.33 -3.66
CA THR A 69 -3.30 -11.03 -4.19
C THR A 69 -3.20 -11.36 -5.68
N ALA A 70 -3.82 -12.44 -6.15
CA ALA A 70 -3.85 -12.78 -7.57
C ALA A 70 -4.61 -11.74 -8.40
N TYR A 71 -5.75 -11.26 -7.91
CA TYR A 71 -6.43 -10.11 -8.53
C TYR A 71 -5.59 -8.83 -8.47
N ALA A 72 -4.88 -8.58 -7.37
CA ALA A 72 -4.01 -7.41 -7.22
C ALA A 72 -2.86 -7.41 -8.23
N GLN A 73 -2.32 -8.57 -8.63
CA GLN A 73 -1.32 -8.67 -9.69
C GLN A 73 -1.84 -8.26 -11.07
N GLN A 74 -3.17 -8.31 -11.28
CA GLN A 74 -3.82 -7.87 -12.51
C GLN A 74 -4.29 -6.40 -12.45
N CYS A 75 -4.07 -5.72 -11.31
CA CYS A 75 -4.28 -4.28 -11.17
C CYS A 75 -2.98 -3.54 -11.55
N VAL A 76 -2.97 -2.97 -12.75
CA VAL A 76 -1.86 -2.21 -13.30
C VAL A 76 -1.88 -0.76 -12.77
N PRO A 77 -0.83 -0.31 -12.06
CA PRO A 77 -0.75 1.07 -11.59
C PRO A 77 -0.77 2.08 -12.74
N GLY A 78 -1.47 3.20 -12.56
CA GLY A 78 -1.48 4.29 -13.55
C GLY A 78 -2.39 4.06 -14.77
N VAL A 79 -3.13 2.94 -14.83
CA VAL A 79 -4.02 2.61 -15.95
C VAL A 79 -5.48 2.79 -15.57
N ASP A 80 -6.19 3.68 -16.26
CA ASP A 80 -7.62 3.94 -16.05
C ASP A 80 -8.46 3.31 -17.17
N THR A 81 -8.68 2.00 -17.06
CA THR A 81 -9.59 1.26 -17.93
C THR A 81 -10.63 0.51 -17.11
N PRO A 82 -11.83 0.25 -17.65
CA PRO A 82 -12.86 -0.52 -16.94
C PRO A 82 -12.40 -1.91 -16.50
N GLU A 83 -11.53 -2.55 -17.30
CA GLU A 83 -10.93 -3.84 -16.97
C GLU A 83 -9.98 -3.73 -15.79
N ASN A 84 -9.04 -2.77 -15.82
CA ASN A 84 -8.09 -2.58 -14.74
C ASN A 84 -8.80 -2.26 -13.42
N THR A 85 -9.75 -1.32 -13.46
CA THR A 85 -10.58 -0.93 -12.32
C THR A 85 -11.37 -2.11 -11.76
N ARG A 86 -11.87 -3.01 -12.61
CA ARG A 86 -12.54 -4.24 -12.16
C ARG A 86 -11.59 -5.16 -11.40
N ASN A 87 -10.38 -5.38 -11.89
CA ASN A 87 -9.38 -6.23 -11.22
C ASN A 87 -8.98 -5.66 -9.85
N CYS A 88 -8.70 -4.34 -9.79
CA CYS A 88 -8.40 -3.67 -8.52
C CYS A 88 -9.55 -3.80 -7.52
N ASN A 89 -10.81 -3.59 -7.96
CA ASN A 89 -11.97 -3.71 -7.09
C ASN A 89 -12.21 -5.16 -6.61
N GLN A 90 -12.00 -6.16 -7.45
CA GLN A 90 -12.10 -7.58 -7.03
C GLN A 90 -11.08 -7.93 -5.96
N ALA A 91 -9.84 -7.43 -6.08
CA ALA A 91 -8.83 -7.59 -5.04
C ALA A 91 -9.25 -6.90 -3.72
N ILE A 92 -9.71 -5.64 -3.81
CA ILE A 92 -10.19 -4.87 -2.65
C ILE A 92 -11.34 -5.60 -1.95
N ASP A 93 -12.30 -6.13 -2.69
CA ASP A 93 -13.47 -6.83 -2.14
C ASP A 93 -13.06 -8.10 -1.38
N GLU A 94 -12.12 -8.88 -1.91
CA GLU A 94 -11.63 -10.08 -1.21
C GLU A 94 -10.81 -9.76 0.04
N PHE A 95 -9.99 -8.69 0.01
CA PHE A 95 -9.33 -8.20 1.22
C PHE A 95 -10.34 -7.68 2.25
N LYS A 96 -11.39 -6.95 1.83
CA LYS A 96 -12.44 -6.49 2.76
C LYS A 96 -13.20 -7.64 3.42
N LYS A 97 -13.53 -8.70 2.67
CA LYS A 97 -14.12 -9.93 3.23
C LYS A 97 -13.23 -10.61 4.26
N GLN A 98 -11.90 -10.49 4.11
CA GLN A 98 -10.96 -10.99 5.12
C GLN A 98 -11.02 -10.11 6.39
N LEU A 99 -11.12 -8.79 6.23
CA LEU A 99 -11.25 -7.84 7.34
C LEU A 99 -12.56 -7.97 8.11
N GLU A 100 -13.65 -8.45 7.49
CA GLU A 100 -14.90 -8.77 8.22
C GLU A 100 -14.67 -9.79 9.34
N LYS A 101 -13.73 -10.72 9.16
CA LYS A 101 -13.39 -11.76 10.15
C LYS A 101 -12.23 -11.35 11.05
N ASN A 102 -11.27 -10.61 10.50
CA ASN A 102 -10.11 -10.12 11.22
C ASN A 102 -9.83 -8.65 10.86
N PRO A 103 -10.47 -7.67 11.53
CA PRO A 103 -10.38 -6.26 11.17
C PRO A 103 -8.97 -5.66 11.26
N GLY A 104 -8.06 -6.29 11.99
CA GLY A 104 -6.68 -5.85 12.17
C GLY A 104 -5.67 -6.62 11.32
N GLU A 105 -6.10 -7.41 10.33
CA GLU A 105 -5.19 -8.18 9.48
C GLU A 105 -4.38 -7.23 8.59
N ILE A 106 -3.12 -7.01 8.99
CA ILE A 106 -2.22 -6.01 8.39
C ILE A 106 -2.02 -6.21 6.89
N GLY A 107 -1.93 -7.46 6.41
CA GLY A 107 -1.73 -7.75 4.99
C GLY A 107 -2.87 -7.23 4.12
N SER A 108 -4.11 -7.46 4.54
CA SER A 108 -5.31 -6.96 3.86
C SER A 108 -5.42 -5.45 3.94
N LEU A 109 -5.13 -4.84 5.09
CA LEU A 109 -5.13 -3.38 5.24
C LEU A 109 -4.10 -2.74 4.27
N LYS A 110 -2.87 -3.26 4.23
CA LYS A 110 -1.82 -2.80 3.30
C LYS A 110 -2.20 -3.02 1.84
N GLY A 111 -2.75 -4.20 1.52
CA GLY A 111 -3.18 -4.53 0.16
C GLY A 111 -4.24 -3.56 -0.36
N ILE A 112 -5.25 -3.25 0.45
CA ILE A 112 -6.29 -2.29 0.09
C ILE A 112 -5.71 -0.88 -0.07
N ALA A 113 -4.87 -0.43 0.86
CA ALA A 113 -4.24 0.89 0.80
C ALA A 113 -3.41 1.06 -0.49
N SER A 114 -2.59 0.06 -0.83
CA SER A 114 -1.79 0.05 -2.05
C SER A 114 -2.65 0.07 -3.31
N LEU A 115 -3.74 -0.70 -3.36
CA LEU A 115 -4.65 -0.72 -4.50
C LEU A 115 -5.34 0.63 -4.71
N TYR A 116 -5.81 1.27 -3.64
CA TYR A 116 -6.37 2.61 -3.73
C TYR A 116 -5.32 3.63 -4.21
N PHE A 117 -4.09 3.58 -3.71
CA PHE A 117 -3.02 4.44 -4.19
C PHE A 117 -2.70 4.23 -5.69
N ASN A 118 -2.71 2.97 -6.16
CA ASN A 118 -2.51 2.63 -7.57
C ASN A 118 -3.65 3.18 -8.45
N MET A 119 -4.90 3.05 -7.98
CA MET A 119 -6.07 3.60 -8.65
C MET A 119 -6.03 5.14 -8.69
N ALA A 120 -5.62 5.78 -7.60
CA ALA A 120 -5.42 7.23 -7.54
C ALA A 120 -4.41 7.69 -8.60
N SER A 121 -3.30 6.96 -8.76
CA SER A 121 -2.26 7.29 -9.73
C SER A 121 -2.75 7.28 -11.18
N GLY A 122 -3.66 6.35 -11.51
CA GLY A 122 -4.25 6.22 -12.85
C GLY A 122 -5.46 7.09 -13.13
N ALA A 123 -6.23 7.46 -12.09
CA ALA A 123 -7.52 8.13 -12.24
C ALA A 123 -7.46 9.38 -13.14
N SER A 124 -8.24 9.37 -14.22
CA SER A 124 -8.35 10.48 -15.17
C SER A 124 -9.12 11.67 -14.58
N LYS A 125 -10.05 11.39 -13.66
CA LYS A 125 -10.89 12.39 -13.01
C LYS A 125 -10.27 12.87 -11.70
N PRO A 126 -10.09 14.19 -11.51
CA PRO A 126 -9.52 14.74 -10.28
C PRO A 126 -10.26 14.31 -8.99
N GLU A 127 -11.59 14.22 -9.05
CA GLU A 127 -12.43 13.81 -7.93
C GLU A 127 -12.20 12.35 -7.53
N ASP A 128 -12.01 11.46 -8.50
CA ASP A 128 -11.72 10.05 -8.24
C ASP A 128 -10.31 9.88 -7.67
N LYS A 129 -9.34 10.65 -8.17
CA LYS A 129 -7.98 10.67 -7.64
C LYS A 129 -7.96 11.02 -6.15
N LEU A 130 -8.60 12.12 -5.76
CA LEU A 130 -8.64 12.55 -4.36
C LEU A 130 -9.36 11.52 -3.48
N LYS A 131 -10.51 11.02 -3.93
CA LYS A 131 -11.24 9.97 -3.22
C LYS A 131 -10.39 8.72 -2.98
N TYR A 132 -9.63 8.27 -3.98
CA TYR A 132 -8.76 7.11 -3.82
C TYR A 132 -7.57 7.39 -2.90
N LEU A 133 -7.00 8.61 -2.91
CA LEU A 133 -5.97 9.01 -1.96
C LEU A 133 -6.50 9.01 -0.52
N ASP A 134 -7.68 9.57 -0.29
CA ASP A 134 -8.36 9.57 1.02
C ASP A 134 -8.54 8.13 1.52
N GLN A 135 -9.05 7.24 0.65
CA GLN A 135 -9.23 5.83 1.01
C GLN A 135 -7.88 5.14 1.30
N ALA A 136 -6.83 5.40 0.53
CA ALA A 136 -5.51 4.86 0.80
C ALA A 136 -4.97 5.33 2.16
N LYS A 137 -5.13 6.61 2.48
CA LYS A 137 -4.71 7.20 3.76
C LYS A 137 -5.49 6.60 4.93
N ASP A 138 -6.80 6.41 4.81
CA ASP A 138 -7.64 5.77 5.84
C ASP A 138 -7.20 4.33 6.15
N PHE A 139 -6.84 3.54 5.13
CA PHE A 139 -6.35 2.18 5.34
C PHE A 139 -4.93 2.16 5.91
N HIS A 140 -4.04 3.09 5.50
CA HIS A 140 -2.73 3.23 6.15
C HIS A 140 -2.84 3.67 7.61
N ALA A 141 -3.77 4.55 7.97
CA ALA A 141 -4.04 4.91 9.36
C ALA A 141 -4.48 3.69 10.19
N GLN A 142 -5.25 2.78 9.59
CA GLN A 142 -5.59 1.50 10.22
C GLN A 142 -4.37 0.57 10.35
N VAL A 143 -3.46 0.55 9.37
CA VAL A 143 -2.19 -0.18 9.51
C VAL A 143 -1.40 0.38 10.70
N ILE A 144 -1.19 1.69 10.79
CA ILE A 144 -0.48 2.34 11.90
C ILE A 144 -1.13 2.01 13.25
N LYS A 145 -2.47 2.00 13.31
CA LYS A 145 -3.19 1.65 14.54
C LYS A 145 -2.94 0.20 14.99
N ASN A 146 -2.84 -0.75 14.05
CA ASN A 146 -2.68 -2.17 14.35
C ASN A 146 -1.20 -2.60 14.42
N ASP A 147 -0.30 -1.89 13.74
CA ASP A 147 1.15 -2.06 13.74
C ASP A 147 1.87 -0.68 13.72
N PRO A 148 2.02 -0.02 14.87
CA PRO A 148 2.72 1.26 14.97
C PRO A 148 4.23 1.16 14.70
N SER A 149 4.75 -0.05 14.51
CA SER A 149 6.17 -0.28 14.20
C SER A 149 6.43 -0.37 12.70
N ASP A 150 5.40 -0.21 11.86
CA ASP A 150 5.51 -0.28 10.41
C ASP A 150 5.95 1.06 9.80
N PRO A 151 7.25 1.24 9.44
CA PRO A 151 7.72 2.45 8.78
C PRO A 151 7.05 2.72 7.43
N GLU A 152 6.59 1.68 6.72
CA GLU A 152 5.99 1.83 5.39
C GLU A 152 4.65 2.56 5.44
N ALA A 153 3.83 2.31 6.46
CA ALA A 153 2.54 2.97 6.58
C ALA A 153 2.67 4.48 6.82
N TYR A 154 3.57 4.90 7.72
CA TYR A 154 3.88 6.32 7.93
C TYR A 154 4.43 6.96 6.65
N TYR A 155 5.36 6.29 5.97
CA TYR A 155 5.88 6.77 4.69
C TYR A 155 4.77 6.99 3.66
N SER A 156 3.87 6.02 3.49
CA SER A 156 2.80 6.12 2.51
C SER A 156 1.79 7.23 2.83
N VAL A 157 1.45 7.45 4.10
CA VAL A 157 0.61 8.59 4.51
C VAL A 157 1.27 9.91 4.11
N ALA A 158 2.55 10.08 4.43
CA ALA A 158 3.27 11.30 4.09
C ALA A 158 3.44 11.53 2.58
N VAL A 159 3.56 10.46 1.78
CA VAL A 159 3.56 10.55 0.30
C VAL A 159 2.22 11.08 -0.21
N ILE A 160 1.10 10.62 0.37
CA ILE A 160 -0.24 11.11 0.04
C ILE A 160 -0.36 12.60 0.43
N ASP A 161 0.09 12.96 1.63
CA ASP A 161 0.07 14.34 2.13
C ASP A 161 0.87 15.29 1.24
N TRP A 162 2.08 14.89 0.85
CA TRP A 162 2.87 15.63 -0.12
C TRP A 162 2.13 15.77 -1.46
N THR A 163 1.53 14.69 -1.97
CA THR A 163 0.82 14.68 -3.26
C THR A 163 -0.32 15.68 -3.26
N GLU A 164 -1.11 15.74 -2.19
CA GLU A 164 -2.20 16.69 -2.03
C GLU A 164 -1.72 18.13 -1.89
N ALA A 165 -0.73 18.36 -1.01
CA ALA A 165 -0.17 19.69 -0.78
C ALA A 165 0.44 20.26 -2.07
N TYR A 166 1.25 19.44 -2.77
CA TYR A 166 1.85 19.77 -4.06
C TYR A 166 0.76 20.13 -5.08
N LYS A 167 -0.28 19.30 -5.21
CA LYS A 167 -1.37 19.57 -6.15
C LYS A 167 -2.06 20.90 -5.87
N ARG A 168 -2.47 21.14 -4.61
CA ARG A 168 -3.16 22.40 -4.22
C ARG A 168 -2.29 23.61 -4.52
N ARG A 169 -0.99 23.55 -4.20
CA ARG A 169 -0.02 24.62 -4.49
C ARG A 169 0.15 24.83 -5.99
N MET A 170 0.32 23.76 -6.77
CA MET A 170 0.52 23.84 -8.21
C MET A 170 -0.70 24.36 -8.96
N ASP A 171 -1.90 23.94 -8.57
CA ASP A 171 -3.16 24.46 -9.14
C ASP A 171 -3.26 25.97 -8.87
N ALA A 172 -2.93 26.41 -7.65
CA ALA A 172 -2.96 27.82 -7.26
C ALA A 172 -1.91 28.65 -8.02
N LYS A 173 -0.67 28.15 -8.16
CA LYS A 173 0.37 28.80 -8.99
C LYS A 173 -0.07 28.92 -10.44
N THR A 174 -0.61 27.84 -11.01
CA THR A 174 -1.10 27.82 -12.40
C THR A 174 -2.21 28.84 -12.61
N ALA A 175 -3.20 28.89 -11.71
CA ALA A 175 -4.29 29.86 -11.78
C ALA A 175 -3.81 31.32 -11.68
N ALA A 176 -2.70 31.56 -10.97
CA ALA A 176 -2.09 32.88 -10.83
C ALA A 176 -1.02 33.19 -11.91
N GLY A 177 -0.76 32.28 -12.85
CA GLY A 177 0.29 32.46 -13.87
C GLY A 177 1.72 32.44 -13.31
N ILE A 178 1.93 31.87 -12.12
CA ILE A 178 3.22 31.77 -11.44
C ILE A 178 3.95 30.51 -11.93
N ARG A 179 5.23 30.64 -12.29
CA ARG A 179 6.05 29.47 -12.67
C ARG A 179 6.27 28.53 -11.49
N THR A 180 6.50 27.25 -11.78
CA THR A 180 6.66 26.21 -10.75
C THR A 180 7.79 26.52 -9.75
N ASP A 181 8.90 27.07 -10.25
CA ASP A 181 10.12 27.44 -9.53
C ASP A 181 10.08 28.84 -8.90
N GLU A 182 9.09 29.66 -9.26
CA GLU A 182 8.96 31.01 -8.72
C GLU A 182 8.27 30.97 -7.34
N PRO A 183 8.79 31.70 -6.33
CA PRO A 183 8.13 31.82 -5.04
C PRO A 183 6.81 32.59 -5.14
N ILE A 184 5.85 32.24 -4.27
CA ILE A 184 4.58 32.95 -4.16
C ILE A 184 4.80 34.26 -3.41
N LYS A 185 4.81 35.39 -4.14
CA LYS A 185 5.03 36.73 -3.56
C LYS A 185 3.73 37.41 -3.10
N ASP A 186 2.60 37.02 -3.69
CA ASP A 186 1.29 37.55 -3.31
C ASP A 186 0.90 37.00 -1.92
N LYS A 187 0.76 37.91 -0.95
CA LYS A 187 0.50 37.54 0.45
C LYS A 187 -0.84 36.86 0.64
N LYS A 188 -1.86 37.25 -0.12
CA LYS A 188 -3.21 36.67 0.00
C LYS A 188 -3.23 35.25 -0.53
N LEU A 189 -2.69 35.04 -1.73
CA LEU A 189 -2.53 33.73 -2.34
C LEU A 189 -1.71 32.80 -1.45
N CYS A 190 -0.60 33.30 -0.88
CA CYS A 190 0.19 32.49 0.05
C CYS A 190 -0.64 32.09 1.27
N SER A 191 -1.33 33.04 1.92
CA SER A 191 -2.18 32.76 3.09
C SER A 191 -3.28 31.74 2.77
N ASP A 192 -3.89 31.83 1.58
CA ASP A 192 -4.93 30.90 1.13
C ASP A 192 -4.40 29.47 0.94
N ILE A 193 -3.15 29.33 0.45
CA ILE A 193 -2.49 28.02 0.30
C ILE A 193 -2.02 27.50 1.66
N GLN A 194 -1.39 28.35 2.48
CA GLN A 194 -0.93 28.03 3.83
C GLN A 194 -2.09 27.47 4.66
N GLY A 195 -3.25 28.12 4.66
CA GLY A 195 -4.42 27.66 5.40
C GLY A 195 -4.94 26.27 4.97
N LYS A 196 -4.63 25.81 3.74
CA LYS A 196 -5.03 24.48 3.24
C LYS A 196 -3.94 23.42 3.39
N ASN A 197 -2.67 23.83 3.43
CA ASN A 197 -1.54 22.92 3.33
C ASN A 197 -0.72 22.82 4.61
N GLN A 198 -0.74 23.81 5.51
CA GLN A 198 0.19 23.86 6.65
C GLN A 198 0.09 22.62 7.54
N GLN A 199 -1.12 22.20 7.88
CA GLN A 199 -1.34 21.02 8.71
C GLN A 199 -0.86 19.75 7.99
N VAL A 200 -1.29 19.55 6.73
CA VAL A 200 -0.95 18.36 5.92
C VAL A 200 0.56 18.25 5.71
N VAL A 201 1.25 19.36 5.45
CA VAL A 201 2.72 19.38 5.30
C VAL A 201 3.40 19.03 6.62
N GLN A 202 2.92 19.54 7.75
CA GLN A 202 3.49 19.24 9.06
C GLN A 202 3.29 17.76 9.44
N GLU A 203 2.08 17.23 9.26
CA GLU A 203 1.76 15.81 9.48
C GLU A 203 2.66 14.89 8.65
N GLY A 204 2.84 15.19 7.36
CA GLY A 204 3.74 14.42 6.49
C GLY A 204 5.20 14.47 6.94
N ILE A 205 5.68 15.62 7.45
CA ILE A 205 7.05 15.72 8.00
C ILE A 205 7.20 14.86 9.25
N ASP A 206 6.22 14.89 10.14
CA ASP A 206 6.22 14.11 11.38
C ASP A 206 6.17 12.61 11.10
N ASP A 207 5.33 12.19 10.15
CA ASP A 207 5.23 10.80 9.72
C ASP A 207 6.52 10.29 9.06
N LEU A 208 7.18 11.08 8.20
CA LEU A 208 8.46 10.67 7.63
C LEU A 208 9.59 10.62 8.67
N ASN A 209 9.60 11.55 9.62
CA ASN A 209 10.52 11.48 10.75
C ASN A 209 10.29 10.19 11.54
N LYS A 210 9.03 9.79 11.77
CA LYS A 210 8.69 8.53 12.42
C LYS A 210 9.13 7.32 11.59
N ALA A 211 8.90 7.34 10.27
CA ALA A 211 9.33 6.28 9.37
C ALA A 211 10.85 6.08 9.39
N ILE A 212 11.63 7.17 9.41
CA ILE A 212 13.10 7.14 9.53
C ILE A 212 13.53 6.73 10.94
N GLU A 213 12.77 7.08 11.98
CA GLU A 213 13.02 6.60 13.33
C GLU A 213 12.98 5.07 13.39
N LEU A 214 11.94 4.47 12.80
CA LEU A 214 11.72 3.03 12.72
C LEU A 214 12.68 2.34 11.74
N ARG A 215 13.06 3.00 10.65
CA ARG A 215 13.96 2.48 9.60
C ARG A 215 15.01 3.52 9.22
N LYS A 216 16.17 3.47 9.87
CA LYS A 216 17.23 4.49 9.74
C LYS A 216 17.81 4.63 8.33
N ASP A 217 17.77 3.58 7.52
CA ASP A 217 18.28 3.54 6.15
C ASP A 217 17.18 3.70 5.07
N TYR A 218 16.05 4.32 5.44
CA TYR A 218 14.92 4.56 4.55
C TYR A 218 15.15 5.78 3.65
N ASP A 219 15.97 5.61 2.62
CA ASP A 219 16.35 6.69 1.70
C ASP A 219 15.17 7.28 0.90
N ASP A 220 14.12 6.50 0.66
CA ASP A 220 12.89 7.02 0.04
C ASP A 220 12.14 8.01 0.96
N ALA A 221 12.06 7.72 2.26
CA ALA A 221 11.46 8.65 3.22
C ALA A 221 12.28 9.96 3.33
N MET A 222 13.61 9.86 3.27
CA MET A 222 14.49 11.04 3.22
C MET A 222 14.25 11.86 1.94
N ALA A 223 13.98 11.19 0.81
CA ALA A 223 13.67 11.88 -0.45
C ALA A 223 12.39 12.71 -0.33
N TYR A 224 11.35 12.17 0.31
CA TYR A 224 10.09 12.87 0.53
C TYR A 224 10.18 13.96 1.60
N LEU A 225 11.05 13.84 2.61
CA LEU A 225 11.27 14.93 3.58
C LEU A 225 11.78 16.18 2.87
N ASN A 226 12.74 16.03 1.95
CA ASN A 226 13.17 17.14 1.11
C ASN A 226 12.00 17.78 0.36
N LEU A 227 11.08 16.98 -0.19
CA LEU A 227 9.94 17.52 -0.93
C LEU A 227 8.96 18.28 -0.02
N LEU A 228 8.67 17.75 1.17
CA LEU A 228 7.80 18.43 2.13
C LEU A 228 8.42 19.70 2.71
N PHE A 229 9.72 19.74 2.96
CA PHE A 229 10.39 21.00 3.36
C PHE A 229 10.36 22.05 2.23
N ARG A 230 10.39 21.65 0.96
CA ARG A 230 10.17 22.57 -0.17
C ARG A 230 8.73 23.06 -0.26
N GLU A 231 7.75 22.20 0.04
CA GLU A 231 6.36 22.64 0.19
C GLU A 231 6.24 23.65 1.34
N LYS A 232 6.82 23.35 2.51
CA LYS A 232 6.84 24.23 3.68
C LYS A 232 7.45 25.62 3.37
N ALA A 233 8.56 25.64 2.65
CA ALA A 233 9.21 26.88 2.20
C ALA A 233 8.31 27.80 1.36
N ASP A 234 7.39 27.24 0.58
CA ASP A 234 6.39 27.99 -0.20
C ASP A 234 5.18 28.44 0.66
N LEU A 235 5.11 28.03 1.94
CA LEU A 235 4.08 28.42 2.91
C LEU A 235 4.54 29.49 3.92
N GLU A 236 5.79 29.97 3.87
CA GLU A 236 6.33 30.93 4.85
C GLU A 236 5.84 32.39 4.65
N CYS A 237 5.02 32.64 3.62
CA CYS A 237 4.20 33.84 3.43
C CYS A 237 4.82 35.20 3.76
N GLY A 238 6.03 35.44 3.26
CA GLY A 238 6.72 36.71 3.41
C GLY A 238 7.80 36.71 4.51
N ASP A 239 8.11 35.55 5.07
CA ASP A 239 9.32 35.32 5.87
C ASP A 239 10.43 34.70 5.00
N PRO A 240 11.37 35.52 4.47
CA PRO A 240 12.46 35.03 3.65
C PRO A 240 13.49 34.21 4.43
N ASP A 241 13.64 34.44 5.73
CA ASP A 241 14.60 33.74 6.57
C ASP A 241 14.10 32.34 6.92
N ALA A 242 12.83 32.21 7.32
CA ALA A 242 12.19 30.90 7.51
C ALA A 242 12.20 30.08 6.21
N ARG A 243 11.86 30.71 5.08
CA ARG A 243 11.94 30.07 3.76
C ARG A 243 13.35 29.57 3.44
N LYS A 244 14.37 30.36 3.73
CA LYS A 244 15.77 29.97 3.51
C LYS A 244 16.17 28.79 4.40
N GLN A 245 15.72 28.77 5.65
CA GLN A 245 15.98 27.66 6.58
C GLN A 245 15.33 26.35 6.13
N ASP A 246 14.09 26.41 5.64
CA ASP A 246 13.40 25.22 5.13
C ASP A 246 14.08 24.66 3.88
N LEU A 247 14.50 25.52 2.95
CA LEU A 247 15.25 25.08 1.77
C LEU A 247 16.61 24.46 2.13
N ALA A 248 17.33 25.04 3.11
CA ALA A 248 18.57 24.44 3.60
C ALA A 248 18.32 23.06 4.24
N THR A 249 17.23 22.91 5.01
CA THR A 249 16.82 21.63 5.60
C THR A 249 16.47 20.61 4.51
N ALA A 250 15.79 21.03 3.43
CA ALA A 250 15.50 20.18 2.30
C ALA A 250 16.79 19.67 1.61
N ASP A 251 17.77 20.56 1.38
CA ASP A 251 19.06 20.21 0.78
C ASP A 251 19.87 19.25 1.68
N ASP A 252 19.83 19.43 2.99
CA ASP A 252 20.43 18.50 3.96
C ASP A 252 19.81 17.09 3.87
N TRP A 253 18.49 16.98 3.66
CA TRP A 253 17.84 15.68 3.45
C TRP A 253 18.24 15.02 2.13
N VAL A 254 18.47 15.80 1.07
CA VAL A 254 19.05 15.28 -0.19
C VAL A 254 20.43 14.69 0.07
N LYS A 255 21.28 15.40 0.82
CA LYS A 255 22.62 14.89 1.18
C LYS A 255 22.53 13.59 1.98
N LYS A 256 21.73 13.56 3.06
CA LYS A 256 21.52 12.36 3.89
C LYS A 256 21.01 11.17 3.10
N LYS A 257 20.07 11.39 2.16
CA LYS A 257 19.60 10.36 1.23
C LYS A 257 20.77 9.79 0.43
N MET A 258 21.57 10.62 -0.21
CA MET A 258 22.68 10.17 -1.07
C MET A 258 23.74 9.41 -0.28
N GLU A 259 24.08 9.88 0.92
CA GLU A 259 24.98 9.20 1.86
C GLU A 259 24.42 7.82 2.27
N THR A 260 23.13 7.76 2.59
CA THR A 260 22.43 6.50 2.93
C THR A 260 22.44 5.53 1.76
N LYS A 261 22.15 5.98 0.53
CA LYS A 261 22.20 5.13 -0.67
C LYS A 261 23.60 4.58 -0.92
N LYS A 262 24.63 5.42 -0.77
CA LYS A 262 26.03 5.00 -0.89
C LYS A 262 26.37 3.93 0.15
N ALA A 263 26.05 4.17 1.42
CA ALA A 263 26.29 3.21 2.50
C ALA A 263 25.57 1.86 2.30
N LYS A 264 24.34 1.88 1.76
CA LYS A 264 23.58 0.66 1.41
C LYS A 264 24.27 -0.12 0.29
N ALA A 265 24.73 0.58 -0.76
CA ALA A 265 25.45 -0.05 -1.87
C ALA A 265 26.78 -0.69 -1.42
N GLU A 266 27.55 0.00 -0.58
CA GLU A 266 28.80 -0.52 -0.01
C GLU A 266 28.58 -1.77 0.84
N LYS A 267 27.50 -1.80 1.65
CA LYS A 267 27.13 -3.00 2.45
C LYS A 267 26.75 -4.19 1.56
N GLN A 268 26.10 -3.96 0.42
CA GLN A 268 25.75 -5.02 -0.53
C GLN A 268 26.96 -5.58 -1.28
N GLN A 269 28.08 -4.84 -1.33
CA GLN A 269 29.34 -5.22 -1.99
C GLN A 269 30.38 -5.84 -1.03
N GLY A 270 30.01 -6.15 0.22
CA GLY A 270 30.87 -6.78 1.23
C GLY A 270 31.42 -8.18 0.84
N PRO A 271 32.38 -8.73 1.62
CA PRO A 271 33.31 -9.78 1.18
C PRO A 271 32.58 -11.10 0.93
N GLY A 272 32.19 -11.33 -0.32
CA GLY A 272 31.32 -12.43 -0.75
C GLY A 272 30.64 -12.16 -2.10
N GLY A 273 30.66 -10.91 -2.58
CA GLY A 273 30.31 -10.59 -3.96
C GLY A 273 31.26 -11.28 -4.94
N ILE A 274 30.76 -12.30 -5.62
CA ILE A 274 31.44 -13.07 -6.66
C ILE A 274 32.05 -12.10 -7.67
N VAL A 275 33.38 -12.03 -7.69
CA VAL A 275 34.12 -11.57 -8.87
C VAL A 275 33.80 -12.61 -9.94
N LEU A 276 32.92 -12.26 -10.88
CA LEU A 276 32.81 -12.99 -12.12
C LEU A 276 34.13 -12.78 -12.86
N ASP A 277 35.05 -13.74 -12.69
CA ASP A 277 36.24 -13.84 -13.52
C ASP A 277 35.78 -13.84 -14.98
N GLN A 278 36.14 -12.78 -15.70
CA GLN A 278 36.02 -12.76 -17.14
C GLN A 278 36.93 -13.87 -17.70
N PRO A 279 36.42 -14.79 -18.52
CA PRO A 279 37.25 -15.81 -19.13
C PRO A 279 38.27 -15.12 -20.03
N SER A 280 39.53 -15.36 -19.71
CA SER A 280 40.69 -14.89 -20.46
C SER A 280 40.57 -15.41 -21.89
N ALA A 281 40.47 -14.50 -22.86
CA ALA A 281 40.63 -14.83 -24.26
C ALA A 281 42.06 -15.32 -24.47
N ASN A 282 42.23 -16.64 -24.60
CA ASN A 282 43.48 -17.25 -25.03
C ASN A 282 43.33 -17.72 -26.48
N LYS A 283 44.10 -17.03 -27.33
CA LYS A 283 44.75 -17.44 -28.59
C LYS A 283 43.97 -18.32 -29.58
#